data_AF-A0A812KM76-F1
#
_entry.id   AF-A0A812KM76-F1
#
_cell.length_a   1.000
_cell.length_b   1.000
_cell.length_c   1.000
_cell.angle_alpha   90.00
_cell.angle_beta   90.00
_cell.angle_gamma   90.00
#
_symmetry.space_group_name_H-M   'P 1'
#
loop_
_entity.id
_entity.type
_entity.pdbx_description
1 polymer ?
#
loop_
_entity_poly.entity_id
_entity_poly.type
_entity_poly.pdbx_seq_one_letter_code
_entity_poly.pdbx_strand_id
1 'polypeptide(L)'
;TPRRLLAALDHRFSPMLDETLEDRLRRDGFNETMIQELASGMVRVNYGQGLSIGAFVGAVALCGSQGPLWAVEGGNQMLATKMMESSRATLHRATVRKVEAHDGRYRLHADIKEGEVLTDEGYDL
;
A
#
# COMPACT_ATOMS: atom_id res chain seq x y z
N THR A 1 -6.46 -2.29 -14.46
CA THR A 1 -7.22 -1.46 -13.50
C THR A 1 -7.30 -2.19 -12.17
N PRO A 2 -7.43 -1.49 -11.03
CA PRO A 2 -7.54 -2.12 -9.71
C PRO A 2 -8.64 -3.19 -9.65
N ARG A 3 -9.79 -2.92 -10.28
CA ARG A 3 -10.91 -3.87 -10.38
C ARG A 3 -10.52 -5.21 -11.03
N ARG A 4 -9.76 -5.18 -12.13
CA ARG A 4 -9.32 -6.40 -12.82
C ARG A 4 -8.31 -7.20 -12.00
N LEU A 5 -7.44 -6.52 -11.24
CA LEU A 5 -6.52 -7.16 -10.31
C LEU A 5 -7.28 -7.88 -9.20
N LEU A 6 -8.26 -7.22 -8.57
CA LEU A 6 -9.06 -7.85 -7.52
C LEU A 6 -9.90 -9.02 -8.04
N ALA A 7 -10.52 -8.87 -9.21
CA ALA A 7 -11.28 -9.97 -9.83
C ALA A 7 -10.40 -11.20 -10.16
N ALA A 8 -9.11 -10.99 -10.43
CA ALA A 8 -8.16 -12.08 -10.67
C ALA A 8 -7.76 -12.82 -9.38
N LEU A 9 -7.81 -12.16 -8.22
CA LEU A 9 -7.64 -12.81 -6.91
C LEU A 9 -8.88 -13.62 -6.55
N ASP A 10 -10.05 -12.98 -6.63
CA ASP A 10 -11.36 -13.59 -6.49
C ASP A 10 -12.40 -12.65 -7.09
N HIS A 11 -13.27 -13.16 -7.97
CA HIS A 11 -14.35 -12.39 -8.58
C HIS A 11 -15.24 -11.65 -7.56
N ARG A 12 -15.37 -12.16 -6.33
CA ARG A 12 -16.14 -11.57 -5.23
C ARG A 12 -15.53 -10.28 -4.67
N PHE A 13 -14.25 -10.01 -4.93
CA PHE A 13 -13.56 -8.81 -4.45
C PHE A 13 -13.80 -7.59 -5.32
N SER A 14 -14.14 -7.77 -6.60
CA SER A 14 -14.42 -6.64 -7.47
C SER A 14 -15.61 -5.79 -6.97
N PRO A 15 -16.76 -6.37 -6.57
CA PRO A 15 -17.89 -5.58 -6.03
C PRO A 15 -17.57 -4.85 -4.72
N MET A 16 -16.58 -5.32 -3.95
CA MET A 16 -16.18 -4.70 -2.67
C MET A 16 -15.49 -3.33 -2.83
N LEU A 17 -15.19 -2.92 -4.06
CA LEU A 17 -14.71 -1.57 -4.35
C LEU A 17 -15.82 -0.52 -4.38
N ASP A 18 -17.08 -0.96 -4.51
CA ASP A 18 -18.24 -0.09 -4.73
C ASP A 18 -19.07 0.12 -3.45
N GLU A 19 -18.62 -0.42 -2.32
CA GLU A 19 -19.31 -0.34 -1.04
C GLU A 19 -18.34 -0.07 0.12
N THR A 20 -18.88 0.49 1.20
CA THR A 20 -18.11 0.73 2.43
C THR A 20 -17.95 -0.56 3.23
N LEU A 21 -16.93 -0.62 4.08
CA LEU A 21 -16.79 -1.73 5.04
C LEU A 21 -18.02 -1.83 5.95
N GLU A 22 -18.57 -0.70 6.39
CA GLU A 22 -19.76 -0.65 7.24
C GLU A 22 -20.96 -1.32 6.59
N ASP A 23 -21.28 -0.95 5.34
CA ASP A 23 -22.41 -1.53 4.58
C ASP A 23 -22.22 -3.02 4.35
N ARG A 24 -20.97 -3.42 4.04
CA ARG A 24 -20.63 -4.83 3.85
C ARG A 24 -20.84 -5.63 5.13
N LEU A 25 -20.32 -5.16 6.27
CA LEU A 25 -20.47 -5.87 7.55
C LEU A 25 -21.94 -5.95 7.99
N ARG A 26 -22.72 -4.89 7.78
CA ARG A 26 -24.18 -4.92 8.04
C ARG A 26 -24.87 -5.95 7.15
N ARG A 27 -24.53 -6.01 5.86
CA ARG A 27 -25.09 -6.98 4.91
C ARG A 27 -24.72 -8.42 5.27
N ASP A 28 -23.49 -8.63 5.74
CA ASP A 28 -22.99 -9.93 6.18
C ASP A 28 -23.57 -10.34 7.55
N GLY A 29 -24.40 -9.50 8.18
CA GLY A 29 -25.17 -9.83 9.38
C GLY A 29 -24.45 -9.58 10.70
N PHE A 30 -23.35 -8.82 10.70
CA PHE A 30 -22.63 -8.47 11.91
C PHE A 30 -23.41 -7.44 12.75
N ASN A 31 -23.32 -7.56 14.08
CA ASN A 31 -24.03 -6.66 14.98
C ASN A 31 -23.37 -5.27 15.03
N GLU A 32 -24.18 -4.24 15.31
CA GLU A 32 -23.74 -2.84 15.28
C GLU A 32 -22.61 -2.55 16.29
N THR A 33 -22.64 -3.16 17.48
CA THR A 33 -21.58 -2.98 18.49
C THR A 33 -20.24 -3.53 18.00
N MET A 34 -20.21 -4.68 17.36
CA MET A 34 -19.01 -5.26 16.77
C MET A 34 -18.48 -4.39 15.63
N ILE A 35 -19.37 -3.84 14.82
CA ILE A 35 -19.01 -2.92 13.73
C ILE A 35 -18.39 -1.63 14.31
N GLN A 36 -19.10 -0.95 15.21
CA GLN A 36 -18.69 0.36 15.70
C GLN A 36 -17.49 0.30 16.64
N GLU A 37 -17.36 -0.73 17.47
CA GLU A 37 -16.28 -0.83 18.45
C GLU A 37 -15.07 -1.58 17.89
N LEU A 38 -15.27 -2.82 17.43
CA LEU A 38 -14.16 -3.69 17.02
C LEU A 38 -13.67 -3.34 15.62
N ALA A 39 -14.55 -3.30 14.62
CA ALA A 39 -14.12 -3.03 13.24
C ALA A 39 -13.52 -1.63 13.13
N SER A 40 -14.13 -0.62 13.77
CA SER A 40 -13.55 0.73 13.77
C SER A 40 -12.19 0.78 14.45
N GLY A 41 -12.00 0.05 15.56
CA GLY A 41 -10.69 -0.06 16.22
C GLY A 41 -9.63 -0.63 15.29
N MET A 42 -9.96 -1.70 14.57
CA MET A 42 -9.06 -2.38 13.64
C MET A 42 -8.70 -1.53 12.42
N VAL A 43 -9.67 -0.80 11.84
CA VAL A 43 -9.39 0.10 10.71
C VAL A 43 -8.52 1.28 11.18
N ARG A 44 -8.80 1.83 12.36
CA ARG A 44 -8.00 2.95 12.90
C ARG A 44 -6.55 2.55 13.20
N VAL A 45 -6.30 1.39 13.79
CA VAL A 45 -4.93 0.97 14.12
C VAL A 45 -4.09 0.67 12.88
N ASN A 46 -4.71 0.19 11.79
CA ASN A 46 -3.99 -0.13 10.55
C ASN A 46 -3.83 1.08 9.62
N TYR A 47 -4.89 1.87 9.44
CA TYR A 47 -4.95 2.88 8.37
C TYR A 47 -5.34 4.28 8.86
N GLY A 48 -5.70 4.45 10.13
CA GLY A 48 -6.13 5.75 10.66
C GLY A 48 -7.45 6.26 10.07
N GLN A 49 -8.24 5.38 9.44
CA GLN A 49 -9.50 5.71 8.75
C GLN A 49 -10.73 5.23 9.52
N GLY A 50 -11.91 5.66 9.09
CA GLY A 50 -13.21 5.19 9.59
C GLY A 50 -13.79 4.04 8.76
N LEU A 51 -14.98 3.57 9.15
CA LEU A 51 -15.68 2.45 8.49
C LEU A 51 -16.20 2.75 7.08
N SER A 52 -16.20 4.02 6.67
CA SER A 52 -16.52 4.44 5.30
C SER A 52 -15.43 4.08 4.27
N ILE A 53 -14.31 3.50 4.71
CA ILE A 53 -13.28 2.94 3.84
C ILE A 53 -13.89 1.84 2.93
N GLY A 54 -13.33 1.64 1.73
CA GLY A 54 -13.81 0.59 0.82
C GLY A 54 -13.78 -0.81 1.44
N ALA A 55 -14.82 -1.61 1.22
CA ALA A 55 -15.00 -2.88 1.91
C ALA A 55 -13.83 -3.86 1.73
N PHE A 56 -13.17 -3.87 0.57
CA PHE A 56 -12.03 -4.76 0.35
C PHE A 56 -10.85 -4.42 1.27
N VAL A 57 -10.40 -3.16 1.28
CA VAL A 57 -9.30 -2.72 2.14
C VAL A 57 -9.70 -2.75 3.63
N GLY A 58 -10.98 -2.51 3.92
CA GLY A 58 -11.53 -2.69 5.25
C GLY A 58 -11.43 -4.14 5.74
N ALA A 59 -11.78 -5.11 4.91
CA ALA A 59 -11.63 -6.53 5.23
C ALA A 59 -10.16 -6.92 5.46
N VAL A 60 -9.24 -6.37 4.67
CA VAL A 60 -7.79 -6.55 4.90
C VAL A 60 -7.36 -6.00 6.27
N ALA A 61 -7.89 -4.85 6.70
CA ALA A 61 -7.63 -4.31 8.04
C ALA A 61 -8.07 -5.29 9.15
N LEU A 62 -9.20 -5.97 8.95
CA LEU A 62 -9.74 -6.94 9.91
C LEU A 62 -8.90 -8.22 9.96
N CYS A 63 -8.31 -8.66 8.84
CA CYS A 63 -7.44 -9.85 8.82
C CYS A 63 -6.23 -9.70 9.75
N GLY A 64 -5.74 -8.48 9.96
CA GLY A 64 -4.63 -8.19 10.88
C GLY A 64 -4.98 -8.36 12.37
N SER A 65 -6.23 -8.62 12.72
CA SER A 65 -6.67 -8.83 14.11
C SER A 65 -6.37 -10.22 14.65
N GLN A 66 -5.76 -11.11 13.86
CA GLN A 66 -5.53 -12.51 14.21
C GLN A 66 -4.03 -12.84 14.28
N GLY A 67 -3.67 -13.68 15.25
CA GLY A 67 -2.34 -14.27 15.38
C GLY A 67 -1.30 -13.41 16.12
N PRO A 68 -0.15 -14.01 16.49
CA PRO A 68 0.95 -13.25 17.07
C PRO A 68 1.56 -12.33 16.02
N LEU A 69 1.73 -11.07 16.38
CA LEU A 69 2.53 -10.13 15.60
C LEU A 69 4.01 -10.40 15.84
N TRP A 70 4.82 -10.13 14.82
CA TRP A 70 6.27 -10.19 14.91
C TRP A 70 6.88 -8.85 14.50
N ALA A 71 8.06 -8.57 15.02
CA ALA A 71 8.87 -7.43 14.62
C ALA A 71 10.29 -7.91 14.38
N VAL A 72 11.00 -7.24 13.47
CA VAL A 72 12.43 -7.50 13.26
C VAL A 72 13.17 -7.10 14.54
N GLU A 73 14.09 -7.96 14.99
CA GLU A 73 15.00 -7.62 16.09
C GLU A 73 15.83 -6.36 15.73
N GLY A 74 15.84 -5.36 16.61
CA GLY A 74 16.42 -4.04 16.31
C GLY A 74 15.48 -3.08 15.55
N GLY A 75 14.23 -3.49 15.29
CA GLY A 75 13.16 -2.67 14.72
C GLY A 75 12.94 -2.88 13.22
N ASN A 76 11.70 -2.71 12.76
CA ASN A 76 11.30 -2.96 11.36
C ASN A 76 12.06 -2.10 10.33
N GLN A 77 12.67 -0.99 10.74
CA GLN A 77 13.56 -0.19 9.89
C GLN A 77 14.76 -1.01 9.36
N MET A 78 15.17 -2.05 10.10
CA MET A 78 16.27 -2.93 9.71
C MET A 78 16.02 -3.62 8.38
N LEU A 79 14.75 -3.91 8.04
CA LEU A 79 14.41 -4.49 6.74
C LEU A 79 14.86 -3.58 5.60
N ALA A 80 14.48 -2.29 5.63
CA ALA A 80 14.84 -1.33 4.60
C ALA A 80 16.36 -1.10 4.54
N THR A 81 17.01 -0.97 5.68
CA THR A 81 18.47 -0.80 5.78
C THR A 81 19.20 -1.99 5.15
N LYS A 82 18.83 -3.23 5.50
CA LYS A 82 19.48 -4.44 4.99
C LYS A 82 19.16 -4.69 3.52
N MET A 83 17.96 -4.35 3.05
CA MET A 83 17.63 -4.40 1.62
C MET A 83 18.50 -3.44 0.81
N MET A 84 18.74 -2.23 1.30
CA MET A 84 19.61 -1.27 0.64
C MET A 84 21.06 -1.79 0.54
N GLU A 85 21.61 -2.27 1.66
CA GLU A 85 22.95 -2.88 1.72
C GLU A 85 23.11 -4.08 0.76
N SER A 86 22.08 -4.92 0.62
CA SER A 86 22.12 -6.14 -0.19
C SER A 86 21.80 -5.93 -1.67
N SER A 87 21.04 -4.89 -2.03
CA SER A 87 20.55 -4.64 -3.39
C SER A 87 21.65 -4.36 -4.42
N ARG A 88 22.84 -3.89 -3.97
CA ARG A 88 23.90 -3.33 -4.82
C ARG A 88 23.44 -2.15 -5.69
N ALA A 89 22.27 -1.58 -5.41
CA ALA A 89 21.74 -0.44 -6.15
C ALA A 89 22.41 0.86 -5.66
N THR A 90 22.61 1.80 -6.57
CA THR A 90 23.06 3.15 -6.22
C THR A 90 21.87 3.97 -5.72
N LEU A 91 21.97 4.52 -4.51
CA LEU A 91 20.92 5.35 -3.94
C LEU A 91 21.10 6.81 -4.38
N HIS A 92 20.16 7.30 -5.19
CA HIS A 92 20.14 8.70 -5.62
C HIS A 92 19.19 9.53 -4.78
N ARG A 93 19.74 10.49 -4.04
CA ARG A 93 18.97 11.43 -3.21
C ARG A 93 18.44 12.58 -4.05
N ALA A 94 17.41 12.30 -4.85
CA ALA A 94 16.80 13.26 -5.76
C ALA A 94 15.29 13.38 -5.56
N THR A 95 14.72 14.53 -5.94
CA THR A 95 13.26 14.74 -6.00
C THR A 95 12.82 14.78 -7.45
N VAL A 96 12.12 13.74 -7.91
CA VAL A 96 11.55 13.71 -9.27
C VAL A 96 10.43 14.75 -9.39
N ARG A 97 10.54 15.64 -10.37
CA ARG A 97 9.58 16.71 -10.68
C ARG A 97 8.70 16.39 -11.87
N LYS A 98 9.22 15.63 -12.83
CA LYS A 98 8.51 15.29 -14.06
C LYS A 98 8.97 13.92 -14.57
N VAL A 99 8.01 13.17 -15.10
CA VAL A 99 8.24 11.92 -15.82
C VAL A 99 7.66 12.09 -17.22
N GLU A 100 8.46 11.85 -18.25
CA GLU A 100 8.05 11.97 -19.65
C GLU A 100 8.25 10.65 -20.38
N ALA A 101 7.25 10.24 -21.17
CA ALA A 101 7.45 9.14 -22.11
C ALA A 101 8.26 9.64 -23.32
N HIS A 102 9.30 8.90 -23.70
CA HIS A 102 10.18 9.21 -24.82
C HIS A 102 10.63 7.90 -25.47
N ASP A 103 10.16 7.65 -26.70
CA ASP A 103 10.55 6.49 -27.52
C ASP A 103 10.48 5.13 -26.79
N GLY A 104 9.35 4.86 -26.11
CA GLY A 104 9.15 3.61 -25.37
C GLY A 104 9.87 3.52 -24.02
N ARG A 105 10.59 4.58 -23.63
CA ARG A 105 11.25 4.74 -22.32
C ARG A 105 10.64 5.90 -21.54
N TYR A 106 11.08 6.05 -20.29
CA TYR A 106 10.72 7.19 -19.45
C TYR A 106 11.95 8.03 -19.12
N ARG A 107 11.82 9.35 -19.26
CA ARG A 107 12.81 10.33 -18.81
C ARG A 107 12.36 10.94 -17.49
N LEU A 108 13.24 10.93 -16.50
CA LEU A 108 13.01 11.53 -15.19
C LEU A 108 13.70 12.89 -15.14
N HIS A 109 12.95 13.93 -14.78
CA HIS A 109 13.50 15.25 -14.46
C HIS A 109 13.50 15.36 -12.94
N ALA A 110 14.67 15.46 -12.31
CA ALA A 110 14.78 15.43 -10.86
C ALA A 110 15.75 16.50 -10.32
N ASP A 111 15.38 17.09 -9.19
CA ASP A 111 16.29 17.95 -8.42
C ASP A 111 17.20 17.05 -7.58
N ILE A 112 18.46 16.95 -7.97
CA ILE A 112 19.47 16.24 -7.22
C ILE A 112 19.90 17.15 -6.06
N LYS A 113 19.75 16.70 -4.81
CA LYS A 113 20.38 17.39 -3.69
C LYS A 113 21.88 17.21 -3.85
N GLU A 114 22.62 18.31 -4.04
CA GLU A 114 24.05 18.36 -4.36
C GLU A 114 24.84 17.21 -3.71
N GLY A 115 25.47 16.40 -4.58
CA GLY A 115 26.29 15.25 -4.17
C GLY A 115 26.69 14.34 -5.33
N GLU A 116 25.80 14.03 -6.28
CA GLU A 116 26.11 13.14 -7.42
C GLU A 116 25.17 13.39 -8.60
N VAL A 117 25.70 13.86 -9.73
CA VAL A 117 24.96 14.01 -10.99
C VAL A 117 24.67 12.63 -11.55
N LEU A 118 23.40 12.23 -11.60
CA LEU A 118 22.98 11.13 -12.45
C LEU A 118 22.77 11.63 -13.88
N THR A 119 23.60 11.09 -14.76
CA THR A 119 23.39 11.14 -16.19
C THR A 119 22.26 10.18 -16.58
N ASP A 120 21.60 10.50 -17.69
CA ASP A 120 20.46 9.84 -18.33
C ASP A 120 20.54 8.29 -18.31
N GLU A 121 19.98 7.65 -17.28
CA GLU A 121 19.84 6.19 -17.24
C GLU A 121 18.45 5.79 -17.73
N GLY A 122 18.41 5.20 -18.93
CA GLY A 122 17.21 4.55 -19.45
C GLY A 122 16.94 3.27 -18.68
N TYR A 123 15.78 3.21 -18.02
CA TYR A 123 15.27 1.97 -17.44
C TYR A 123 14.52 1.17 -18.51
N ASP A 124 14.92 -0.08 -18.73
CA ASP A 124 14.11 -1.06 -19.45
C ASP A 124 13.13 -1.71 -18.45
N LEU A 125 11.84 -1.72 -18.80
CA LEU A 125 10.78 -2.46 -18.10
C LEU A 125 10.59 -3.84 -18.74
#